data_AF-A0A7J4PEI1-F1
#
_entry.id   AF-A0A7J4PEI1-F1
#
_cell.length_a   1.000
_cell.length_b   1.000
_cell.length_c   1.000
_cell.angle_alpha   90.00
_cell.angle_beta   90.00
_cell.angle_gamma   90.00
#
_symmetry.space_group_name_H-M   'P 1'
#
loop_
_entity.id
_entity.type
_entity.pdbx_description
1 polymer ?
#
loop_
_entity_poly.entity_id
_entity_poly.type
_entity_poly.pdbx_seq_one_letter_code
_entity_poly.pdbx_strand_id
1 'polypeptide(L)'
;EGAEPVEEEGQREELLVPPPLDKMGIRLTKIKGDAISSRVLMEWMKFLIEKLSFEGMVDVLAYYVDLGWISADVLLKVLKYAKGLKSWQESTNAKPQGFLTPADHIRSLIYIEELRRGESKKGLEEEISKIYHYGWRK
;
A
#
# COMPACT_ATOMS: atom_id res chain seq x y z
N GLU A 1 -12.25 -36.66 56.33
CA GLU A 1 -11.78 -35.35 55.84
C GLU A 1 -10.94 -35.56 54.60
N GLY A 2 -11.50 -35.29 53.42
CA GLY A 2 -10.77 -35.25 52.16
C GLY A 2 -10.95 -33.86 51.58
N ALA A 3 -9.89 -33.07 51.58
CA ALA A 3 -9.89 -31.70 51.06
C ALA A 3 -9.99 -31.72 49.54
N GLU A 4 -10.90 -30.91 48.98
CA GLU A 4 -10.98 -30.63 47.55
C GLU A 4 -9.81 -29.74 47.11
N PRO A 5 -9.24 -29.93 45.91
CA PRO A 5 -8.21 -29.03 45.42
C PRO A 5 -8.86 -27.78 44.82
N VAL A 6 -8.43 -26.66 45.39
CA VAL A 6 -8.78 -25.29 45.04
C VAL A 6 -8.39 -24.97 43.60
N GLU A 7 -9.32 -24.33 42.91
CA GLU A 7 -9.19 -23.72 41.58
C GLU A 7 -8.05 -22.68 41.58
N GLU A 8 -6.97 -22.95 40.84
CA GLU A 8 -6.02 -21.90 40.46
C GLU A 8 -6.37 -21.42 39.05
N GLU A 9 -7.23 -20.42 38.98
CA GLU A 9 -7.38 -19.54 37.82
C GLU A 9 -6.10 -18.71 37.66
N GLY A 10 -5.04 -19.36 37.20
CA GLY A 10 -3.86 -18.71 36.67
C GLY A 10 -4.24 -18.02 35.37
N GLN A 11 -4.57 -16.74 35.47
CA GLN A 11 -4.70 -15.79 34.36
C GLN A 11 -3.47 -15.92 33.46
N ARG A 12 -3.58 -16.77 32.44
CA ARG A 12 -2.67 -16.72 31.30
C ARG A 12 -2.98 -15.40 30.64
N GLU A 13 -2.07 -14.45 30.79
CA GLU A 13 -1.92 -13.36 29.84
C GLU A 13 -1.84 -14.01 28.47
N GLU A 14 -2.99 -14.11 27.81
CA GLU A 14 -3.09 -14.34 26.40
C GLU A 14 -2.37 -13.14 25.80
N LEU A 15 -1.06 -13.31 25.57
CA LEU A 15 -0.27 -12.42 24.73
C LEU A 15 -1.20 -12.10 23.57
N LEU A 16 -1.53 -10.82 23.43
CA LEU A 16 -2.27 -10.28 22.30
C LEU A 16 -1.41 -10.58 21.07
N VAL A 17 -1.45 -11.81 20.58
CA VAL A 17 -1.01 -12.17 19.25
C VAL A 17 -1.91 -11.25 18.42
N PRO A 18 -1.34 -10.23 17.75
CA PRO A 18 -2.16 -9.39 16.90
C PRO A 18 -2.92 -10.37 15.99
N PRO A 19 -4.24 -10.20 15.85
CA PRO A 19 -5.01 -11.09 14.99
C PRO A 19 -4.24 -11.21 13.68
N PRO A 20 -4.10 -12.43 13.12
CA PRO A 20 -3.35 -12.57 11.90
C PRO A 20 -3.88 -11.54 10.88
N LEU A 21 -2.96 -10.96 10.11
CA LEU A 21 -3.26 -9.85 9.18
C LEU A 21 -4.39 -10.22 8.20
N ASP A 22 -4.69 -11.51 8.07
CA ASP A 22 -5.80 -12.09 7.33
C ASP A 22 -7.22 -11.64 7.79
N LYS A 23 -7.40 -11.17 9.04
CA LYS A 23 -8.69 -10.63 9.52
C LYS A 23 -9.01 -9.22 9.01
N MET A 24 -8.04 -8.47 8.47
CA MET A 24 -8.31 -7.28 7.65
C MET A 24 -8.36 -7.73 6.19
N GLY A 25 -9.54 -8.19 5.74
CA GLY A 25 -9.70 -8.72 4.38
C GLY A 25 -9.02 -7.84 3.33
N ILE A 26 -8.39 -8.48 2.33
CA ILE A 26 -7.54 -7.83 1.33
C ILE A 26 -8.25 -6.59 0.77
N ARG A 27 -7.62 -5.42 0.92
CA ARG A 27 -8.26 -4.13 0.59
C ARG A 27 -8.55 -4.02 -0.90
N LEU A 28 -7.55 -4.27 -1.75
CA LEU A 28 -7.72 -4.29 -3.21
C LEU A 28 -7.41 -5.67 -3.78
N THR A 29 -8.44 -6.38 -4.22
CA THR A 29 -8.31 -7.73 -4.78
C THR A 29 -8.24 -7.77 -6.31
N LYS A 30 -8.83 -6.76 -6.97
CA LYS A 30 -8.86 -6.65 -8.44
C LYS A 30 -8.92 -5.21 -8.89
N ILE A 31 -8.24 -4.90 -10.00
CA ILE A 31 -8.34 -3.60 -10.68
C ILE A 31 -9.37 -3.73 -11.82
N LYS A 32 -10.40 -2.88 -11.83
CA LYS A 32 -11.39 -2.81 -12.92
C LYS A 32 -10.71 -2.43 -14.24
N GLY A 33 -11.28 -2.88 -15.36
CA GLY A 33 -10.74 -2.61 -16.71
C GLY A 33 -11.24 -1.30 -17.34
N ASP A 34 -11.78 -0.38 -16.55
CA ASP A 34 -12.31 0.89 -17.06
C ASP A 34 -11.22 1.96 -17.20
N ALA A 35 -11.54 3.03 -17.95
CA ALA A 35 -10.61 4.12 -18.24
C ALA A 35 -10.18 4.89 -16.96
N ILE A 36 -11.07 5.00 -15.97
CA ILE A 36 -10.81 5.71 -14.71
C ILE A 36 -9.76 4.93 -13.90
N SER A 37 -9.99 3.63 -13.69
CA SER A 37 -9.08 2.75 -12.96
C SER A 37 -7.72 2.64 -13.66
N SER A 38 -7.72 2.61 -14.99
CA SER A 38 -6.48 2.60 -15.78
C SER A 38 -5.68 3.89 -15.57
N ARG A 39 -6.34 5.05 -15.58
CA ARG A 39 -5.71 6.33 -15.30
C ARG A 39 -5.12 6.39 -13.89
N VAL A 40 -5.91 6.05 -12.87
CA VAL A 40 -5.47 6.05 -11.46
C VAL A 40 -4.29 5.09 -11.27
N LEU A 41 -4.33 3.91 -11.91
CA LEU A 41 -3.22 2.96 -11.89
C LEU A 41 -1.95 3.55 -12.49
N MET A 42 -2.05 4.26 -13.62
CA MET A 42 -0.90 4.92 -14.25
C MET A 42 -0.32 6.04 -13.38
N GLU A 43 -1.18 6.85 -12.76
CA GLU A 43 -0.76 7.91 -11.83
C GLU A 43 -0.06 7.31 -10.60
N TRP A 44 -0.60 6.22 -10.04
CA TRP A 44 0.01 5.51 -8.91
C TRP A 44 1.37 4.89 -9.26
N MET A 45 1.49 4.20 -10.41
CA MET A 45 2.77 3.63 -10.86
C MET A 45 3.82 4.71 -11.10
N LYS A 46 3.42 5.82 -11.73
CA LYS A 46 4.32 6.97 -11.95
C LYS A 46 4.83 7.50 -10.61
N PHE A 47 3.95 7.71 -9.64
CA PHE A 47 4.32 8.15 -8.30
C PHE A 47 5.35 7.21 -7.63
N LEU A 48 5.13 5.89 -7.72
CA LEU A 48 6.06 4.91 -7.14
C LEU A 48 7.42 4.93 -7.84
N ILE A 49 7.46 4.96 -9.18
CA ILE A 49 8.71 4.97 -9.98
C ILE A 49 9.46 6.32 -9.89
N GLU A 50 8.78 7.43 -9.60
CA GLU A 50 9.47 8.70 -9.37
C GLU A 50 10.16 8.73 -8.00
N LYS A 51 9.62 8.00 -7.02
CA LYS A 51 10.17 7.91 -5.66
C LYS A 51 11.17 6.77 -5.50
N LEU A 52 10.95 5.66 -6.18
CA LEU A 52 11.68 4.41 -6.09
C LEU A 52 12.28 4.06 -7.47
N SER A 53 13.20 3.12 -7.54
CA SER A 53 13.47 2.47 -8.83
C SER A 53 12.35 1.47 -9.16
N PHE A 54 12.34 0.96 -10.39
CA PHE A 54 11.47 -0.13 -10.81
C PHE A 54 11.56 -1.32 -9.85
N GLU A 55 12.78 -1.71 -9.48
CA GLU A 55 13.05 -2.76 -8.49
C GLU A 55 12.44 -2.40 -7.12
N GLY A 56 12.68 -1.19 -6.63
CA GLY A 56 12.10 -0.73 -5.36
C GLY A 56 10.57 -0.69 -5.36
N MET A 57 9.96 -0.35 -6.50
CA MET A 57 8.50 -0.44 -6.66
C MET A 57 8.03 -1.90 -6.56
N VAL A 58 8.74 -2.85 -7.17
CA VAL A 58 8.41 -4.29 -7.05
C VAL A 58 8.45 -4.72 -5.59
N ASP A 59 9.50 -4.34 -4.87
CA ASP A 59 9.68 -4.68 -3.45
C ASP A 59 8.58 -4.09 -2.57
N VAL A 60 8.23 -2.81 -2.78
CA VAL A 60 7.14 -2.15 -2.04
C VAL A 60 5.78 -2.78 -2.35
N LEU A 61 5.51 -3.13 -3.61
CA LEU A 61 4.24 -3.79 -3.95
C LEU A 61 4.16 -5.20 -3.35
N ALA A 62 5.28 -5.94 -3.27
CA ALA A 62 5.34 -7.21 -2.56
C ALA A 62 5.05 -7.02 -1.06
N TYR A 63 5.64 -6.01 -0.43
CA TYR A 63 5.33 -5.63 0.94
C TYR A 63 3.84 -5.29 1.13
N TYR A 64 3.19 -4.63 0.16
CA TYR A 64 1.75 -4.37 0.22
C TYR A 64 0.90 -5.63 0.07
N VAL A 65 1.39 -6.67 -0.59
CA VAL A 65 0.75 -8.00 -0.60
C VAL A 65 0.84 -8.63 0.79
N ASP A 66 2.02 -8.59 1.42
CA ASP A 66 2.23 -9.16 2.76
C ASP A 66 1.37 -8.48 3.83
N LEU A 67 1.17 -7.15 3.70
CA LEU A 67 0.25 -6.39 4.56
C LEU A 67 -1.24 -6.60 4.25
N GLY A 68 -1.59 -7.31 3.18
CA GLY A 68 -2.98 -7.47 2.73
C GLY A 68 -3.61 -6.20 2.14
N TRP A 69 -2.82 -5.20 1.77
CA TRP A 69 -3.34 -3.98 1.13
C TRP A 69 -3.73 -4.23 -0.33
N ILE A 70 -2.99 -5.10 -1.02
CA ILE A 70 -3.31 -5.54 -2.37
C ILE A 70 -3.21 -7.07 -2.47
N SER A 71 -3.89 -7.67 -3.43
CA SER A 71 -3.70 -9.09 -3.76
C SER A 71 -2.47 -9.31 -4.65
N ALA A 72 -1.97 -10.56 -4.68
CA ALA A 72 -0.94 -10.96 -5.63
C ALA A 72 -1.37 -10.73 -7.10
N ASP A 73 -2.65 -10.89 -7.42
CA ASP A 73 -3.19 -10.61 -8.76
C ASP A 73 -3.05 -9.14 -9.15
N VAL A 74 -3.24 -8.23 -8.18
CA VAL A 74 -3.07 -6.80 -8.38
C VAL A 74 -1.59 -6.48 -8.61
N LEU A 75 -0.68 -7.03 -7.81
CA LEU A 75 0.77 -6.92 -8.05
C LEU A 75 1.13 -7.35 -9.48
N LEU A 76 0.73 -8.55 -9.90
CA LEU A 76 1.03 -9.07 -11.23
C LEU A 76 0.46 -8.18 -12.34
N LYS A 77 -0.75 -7.64 -12.14
CA LYS A 77 -1.37 -6.72 -13.08
C LYS A 77 -0.57 -5.42 -13.18
N VAL A 78 -0.20 -4.81 -12.05
CA VAL A 78 0.64 -3.60 -12.00
C VAL A 78 1.96 -3.84 -12.74
N LEU A 79 2.65 -4.94 -12.45
CA LEU A 79 3.91 -5.30 -13.10
C LEU A 79 3.75 -5.47 -14.61
N LYS A 80 2.63 -6.03 -15.09
CA LYS A 80 2.34 -6.16 -16.52
C LYS A 80 2.25 -4.79 -17.20
N TYR A 81 1.62 -3.80 -16.57
CA TYR A 81 1.59 -2.43 -17.09
C TYR A 81 2.97 -1.74 -16.97
N ALA A 82 3.68 -1.98 -15.86
CA ALA A 82 4.97 -1.37 -15.58
C ALA A 82 6.10 -1.87 -16.47
N LYS A 83 5.97 -3.04 -17.13
CA LYS A 83 6.99 -3.54 -18.08
C LYS A 83 7.34 -2.52 -19.17
N GLY A 84 6.39 -1.70 -19.62
CA GLY A 84 6.65 -0.63 -20.60
C GLY A 84 7.31 0.62 -20.00
N LEU A 85 7.33 0.75 -18.68
CA LEU A 85 7.87 1.91 -17.95
C LEU A 85 9.34 1.73 -17.54
N LYS A 86 9.87 0.50 -17.54
CA LYS A 86 11.28 0.24 -17.18
C LYS A 86 12.26 1.03 -18.05
N SER A 87 12.05 1.01 -19.36
CA SER A 87 12.87 1.78 -20.32
C SER A 87 12.71 3.30 -20.18
N TRP A 88 11.56 3.77 -19.67
CA TRP A 88 11.33 5.19 -19.41
C TRP A 88 12.20 5.68 -18.25
N GLN A 89 12.28 4.94 -17.15
CA GLN A 89 13.11 5.32 -15.99
C GLN A 89 14.60 5.42 -16.34
N GLU A 90 15.12 4.47 -17.14
CA GLU A 90 16.51 4.52 -17.63
C GLU A 90 16.76 5.77 -18.49
N SER A 91 15.75 6.23 -19.23
CA SER A 91 15.86 7.41 -20.10
C SER A 91 15.80 8.76 -19.38
N THR A 92 15.21 8.84 -18.18
CA THR A 92 14.98 10.11 -17.48
C THR A 92 16.14 10.56 -16.60
N ASN A 93 17.15 9.71 -16.36
CA ASN A 93 18.29 9.96 -15.46
C ASN A 93 17.87 10.50 -14.09
N ALA A 94 16.62 10.26 -13.68
CA ALA A 94 16.09 10.66 -12.40
C ALA A 94 16.73 9.78 -11.33
N LYS A 95 17.30 10.40 -10.30
CA LYS A 95 17.78 9.68 -9.11
C LYS A 95 16.60 9.50 -8.16
N PRO A 96 16.00 8.31 -8.07
CA PRO A 96 14.94 8.08 -7.09
C PRO A 96 15.48 8.25 -5.68
N GLN A 97 14.59 8.64 -4.76
CA GLN A 97 14.90 8.75 -3.33
C GLN A 97 15.27 7.39 -2.73
N GLY A 98 14.75 6.30 -3.31
CA GLY A 98 15.09 4.92 -2.95
C GLY A 98 14.28 4.35 -1.79
N PHE A 99 13.45 5.16 -1.13
CA PHE A 99 12.53 4.73 -0.07
C PHE A 99 11.26 5.56 -0.09
N LEU A 100 10.18 5.00 0.47
CA LEU A 100 8.93 5.72 0.74
C LEU A 100 8.92 6.19 2.19
N THR A 101 8.50 7.44 2.40
CA THR A 101 8.18 7.93 3.75
C THR A 101 6.83 7.36 4.22
N PRO A 102 6.50 7.39 5.53
CA PRO A 102 5.16 7.02 6.01
C PRO A 102 4.03 7.76 5.28
N ALA A 103 4.31 9.03 4.98
CA ALA A 103 3.51 9.91 4.16
C ALA A 103 3.25 9.38 2.74
N ASP A 104 4.28 8.85 2.08
CA ASP A 104 4.17 8.26 0.75
C ASP A 104 3.40 6.93 0.76
N HIS A 105 3.49 6.15 1.85
CA HIS A 105 2.67 4.95 2.04
C HIS A 105 1.19 5.31 2.21
N ILE A 106 0.87 6.38 2.95
CA ILE A 106 -0.51 6.90 3.07
C ILE A 106 -1.03 7.33 1.69
N ARG A 107 -0.21 8.01 0.89
CA ARG A 107 -0.58 8.37 -0.48
C ARG A 107 -0.82 7.13 -1.35
N SER A 108 -0.01 6.09 -1.21
CA SER A 108 -0.23 4.81 -1.89
C SER A 108 -1.57 4.17 -1.50
N LEU A 109 -1.91 4.17 -0.21
CA LEU A 109 -3.20 3.65 0.28
C LEU A 109 -4.39 4.37 -0.33
N ILE A 110 -4.26 5.66 -0.59
CA ILE A 110 -5.31 6.46 -1.22
C ILE A 110 -5.55 5.99 -2.66
N TYR A 111 -4.49 5.80 -3.46
CA TYR A 111 -4.65 5.22 -4.80
C TYR A 111 -5.27 3.82 -4.75
N ILE A 112 -4.88 3.00 -3.77
CA ILE A 112 -5.46 1.66 -3.57
C ILE A 112 -6.97 1.76 -3.30
N GLU A 113 -7.40 2.71 -2.48
CA GLU A 113 -8.82 2.97 -2.21
C GLU A 113 -9.58 3.49 -3.43
N GLU A 114 -8.97 4.37 -4.22
CA GLU A 114 -9.55 4.88 -5.47
C GLU A 114 -9.74 3.76 -6.50
N LEU A 115 -8.73 2.89 -6.66
CA LEU A 115 -8.80 1.71 -7.52
C LEU A 115 -9.85 0.71 -7.04
N ARG A 116 -10.02 0.57 -5.72
CA ARG A 116 -11.05 -0.32 -5.13
C ARG A 116 -12.45 0.18 -5.45
N ARG A 117 -12.68 1.49 -5.36
CA ARG A 117 -13.98 2.12 -5.66
C ARG A 117 -14.21 2.23 -7.18
N GLY A 118 -13.15 2.40 -7.97
CA GLY A 118 -13.22 2.74 -9.39
C GLY A 118 -13.60 4.21 -9.59
N GLU A 119 -13.19 5.07 -8.67
CA GLU A 119 -13.47 6.51 -8.66
C GLU A 119 -12.15 7.25 -8.54
N SER A 120 -12.02 8.40 -9.22
CA SER A 120 -10.87 9.29 -9.06
C SER A 120 -11.35 10.60 -8.43
N LYS A 121 -10.88 10.90 -7.22
CA LYS A 121 -11.11 12.20 -6.60
C LYS A 121 -10.00 13.14 -7.06
N LYS A 122 -10.27 13.84 -8.16
CA LYS A 122 -9.36 14.82 -8.79
C LYS A 122 -8.82 15.96 -7.89
N GLY A 123 -9.15 16.03 -6.60
CA GLY A 123 -8.62 17.03 -5.66
C GLY A 123 -7.79 16.46 -4.51
N LEU A 124 -7.68 15.13 -4.39
CA LEU A 124 -7.06 14.53 -3.22
C LEU A 124 -5.53 14.70 -3.23
N GLU A 125 -4.90 14.69 -4.40
CA GLU A 125 -3.48 15.04 -4.52
C GLU A 125 -3.20 16.50 -4.11
N GLU A 126 -4.10 17.42 -4.43
CA GLU A 126 -3.99 18.83 -4.03
C GLU A 126 -4.17 18.99 -2.51
N GLU A 127 -5.09 18.25 -1.90
CA GLU A 127 -5.29 18.24 -0.44
C GLU A 127 -4.09 17.62 0.30
N ILE A 128 -3.58 16.50 -0.19
CA ILE A 128 -2.37 15.85 0.34
C ILE A 128 -1.15 16.77 0.17
N SER A 129 -1.02 17.42 -1.00
CA SER A 129 0.04 18.40 -1.26
C SER A 129 -0.04 19.59 -0.31
N LYS A 130 -1.26 20.08 -0.01
CA LYS A 130 -1.47 21.11 1.03
C LYS A 130 -0.97 20.63 2.40
N ILE A 131 -1.33 19.41 2.82
CA ILE A 131 -0.88 18.84 4.09
C ILE A 131 0.67 18.80 4.17
N TYR A 132 1.34 18.40 3.09
CA TYR A 132 2.80 18.40 3.02
C TYR A 132 3.42 19.81 2.94
N HIS A 133 2.75 20.76 2.29
CA HIS A 133 3.21 22.14 2.19
C HIS A 133 3.07 22.91 3.51
N TYR A 134 2.04 22.63 4.32
CA TYR A 134 1.85 23.25 5.63
C TYR A 134 2.71 22.62 6.74
N GLY A 135 3.12 21.35 6.61
CA GLY A 135 3.90 20.63 7.63
C GLY A 135 5.40 20.94 7.68
N TRP A 136 5.98 21.55 6.63
CA TRP A 136 7.44 21.79 6.48
C TRP A 136 7.84 23.27 6.71
N ARG A 137 6.96 24.06 7.32
CA ARG A 137 7.27 25.40 7.89
C ARG A 137 7.01 25.39 9.39
N LYS A 138 7.85 24.71 10.16
CA LYS A 138 8.15 25.04 11.56
C LYS A 138 9.58 24.62 11.88
#